data_AF-A0A2N2PWN5-F1
#
_entry.id   AF-A0A2N2PWN5-F1
#
_cell.length_a   1.000
_cell.length_b   1.000
_cell.length_c   1.000
_cell.angle_alpha   90.00
_cell.angle_beta   90.00
_cell.angle_gamma   90.00
#
_symmetry.space_group_name_H-M   'P 1'
#
loop_
_entity.id
_entity.type
_entity.pdbx_description
1 polymer ?
#
loop_
_entity_poly.entity_id
_entity_poly.type
_entity_poly.pdbx_seq_one_letter_code
_entity_poly.pdbx_strand_id
1 'polypeptide(L)'
;MPALDDYGRPLYDHPPALDETGLVAFLATQPDIVAAYLFGSLAQGRAAAHSDIDIAVLLTGDPDPQLCTDRQLQLMGDLRVFADGELGIVVLNSASLTTQYQVLRSGRRLCESDRGTRVEFEVRVGKYYADLQESWAYLAQELKPEG
;
A
#
# COMPACT_ATOMS: atom_id res chain seq x y z
N MET A 1 -13.21 27.27 1.30
CA MET A 1 -12.44 26.66 2.39
C MET A 1 -13.37 25.68 3.08
N PRO A 2 -13.06 24.37 3.10
CA PRO A 2 -13.87 23.38 3.81
C PRO A 2 -13.90 23.67 5.32
N ALA A 3 -14.94 23.18 6.01
CA ALA A 3 -14.99 23.20 7.47
C ALA A 3 -13.84 22.35 8.03
N LEU A 4 -13.46 22.56 9.29
CA LEU A 4 -12.42 21.75 9.94
C LEU A 4 -13.04 20.83 11.01
N ASP A 5 -12.49 19.63 11.20
CA ASP A 5 -12.84 18.74 12.31
C ASP A 5 -12.15 19.18 13.62
N ASP A 6 -12.42 18.46 14.72
CA ASP A 6 -11.85 18.73 16.05
C ASP A 6 -10.30 18.65 16.09
N TYR A 7 -9.68 18.12 15.03
CA TYR A 7 -8.23 18.01 14.84
C TYR A 7 -7.68 19.01 13.82
N GLY A 8 -8.50 19.95 13.35
CA GLY A 8 -8.11 20.96 12.37
C GLY A 8 -7.97 20.43 10.94
N ARG A 9 -8.54 19.26 10.63
CA ARG A 9 -8.48 18.63 9.31
C ARG A 9 -9.65 19.10 8.44
N PRO A 10 -9.45 19.31 7.14
CA PRO A 10 -10.55 19.57 6.21
C PRO A 10 -11.63 18.48 6.32
N LEU A 11 -12.84 18.88 6.71
CA LEU A 11 -14.04 18.06 6.57
C LEU A 11 -14.47 18.12 5.12
N TYR A 12 -14.06 17.11 4.37
CA TYR A 12 -14.66 16.82 3.08
C TYR A 12 -16.05 16.20 3.28
N ASP A 13 -16.95 16.45 2.34
CA ASP A 13 -18.27 15.81 2.26
C ASP A 13 -18.27 14.59 1.34
N HIS A 14 -17.10 14.23 0.80
CA HIS A 14 -16.85 13.15 -0.13
C HIS A 14 -15.59 12.37 0.27
N PRO A 15 -15.49 11.08 -0.10
CA PRO A 15 -14.22 10.34 -0.03
C PRO A 15 -13.13 11.04 -0.85
N PRO A 16 -11.85 10.94 -0.47
CA PRO A 16 -10.79 11.64 -1.18
C PRO A 16 -10.68 11.15 -2.64
N ALA A 17 -10.38 12.07 -3.54
CA ALA A 17 -10.15 11.81 -4.95
C ALA A 17 -8.66 11.69 -5.27
N LEU A 18 -8.36 10.81 -6.23
CA LEU A 18 -7.02 10.57 -6.75
C LEU A 18 -7.01 10.84 -8.25
N ASP A 19 -6.12 11.73 -8.72
CA ASP A 19 -5.77 11.83 -10.12
C ASP A 19 -4.92 10.63 -10.52
N GLU A 20 -5.59 9.50 -10.76
CA GLU A 20 -4.94 8.26 -11.14
C GLU A 20 -4.18 8.37 -12.47
N THR A 21 -4.65 9.22 -13.39
CA THR A 21 -4.01 9.37 -14.71
C THR A 21 -2.68 10.12 -14.55
N GLY A 22 -2.68 11.25 -13.85
CA GLY A 22 -1.46 12.00 -13.54
C GLY A 22 -0.49 11.19 -12.68
N LEU A 23 -1.00 10.49 -11.67
CA LEU A 23 -0.18 9.62 -10.83
C LEU A 23 0.50 8.52 -11.64
N VAL A 24 -0.23 7.78 -12.47
CA VAL A 24 0.34 6.70 -13.31
C VAL A 24 1.38 7.27 -14.28
N ALA A 25 1.13 8.43 -14.87
CA ALA A 25 2.09 9.09 -15.75
C ALA A 25 3.38 9.47 -15.01
N PHE A 26 3.29 9.99 -13.78
CA PHE A 26 4.46 10.28 -12.94
C PHE A 26 5.21 9.00 -12.53
N LEU A 27 4.49 7.96 -12.08
CA LEU A 27 5.11 6.71 -11.67
C LEU A 27 5.85 6.03 -12.83
N ALA A 28 5.36 6.18 -14.07
CA ALA A 28 6.03 5.68 -15.26
C ALA A 28 7.38 6.37 -15.55
N THR A 29 7.64 7.56 -14.98
CA THR A 29 8.95 8.22 -15.09
C THR A 29 9.94 7.78 -14.01
N GLN A 30 9.53 6.91 -13.07
CA GLN A 30 10.36 6.43 -11.96
C GLN A 30 10.94 5.05 -12.30
N PRO A 31 12.22 4.95 -12.72
CA PRO A 31 12.79 3.70 -13.25
C PRO A 31 12.98 2.61 -12.19
N ASP A 32 12.96 2.99 -10.91
CA ASP A 32 13.10 2.09 -9.78
C ASP A 32 11.76 1.44 -9.35
N ILE A 33 10.62 1.90 -9.87
CA ILE A 33 9.30 1.36 -9.52
C ILE A 33 8.94 0.20 -10.46
N VAL A 34 8.81 -1.00 -9.91
CA VAL A 34 8.40 -2.23 -10.60
C VAL A 34 6.88 -2.27 -10.79
N ALA A 35 6.13 -1.93 -9.75
CA ALA A 35 4.68 -1.89 -9.75
C ALA A 35 4.16 -0.96 -8.65
N ALA A 36 2.97 -0.39 -8.85
CA ALA A 36 2.26 0.36 -7.84
C ALA A 36 0.80 -0.08 -7.72
N TYR A 37 0.22 0.07 -6.54
CA TYR A 37 -1.13 -0.37 -6.21
C TYR A 37 -1.84 0.68 -5.38
N LEU A 38 -3.10 0.96 -5.71
CA LEU A 38 -4.04 1.55 -4.78
C LEU A 38 -4.60 0.43 -3.91
N PHE A 39 -4.53 0.55 -2.60
CA PHE A 39 -5.11 -0.42 -1.67
C PHE A 39 -5.95 0.27 -0.60
N GLY A 40 -6.28 -0.43 0.48
CA GLY A 40 -7.01 0.15 1.60
C GLY A 40 -8.50 0.38 1.32
N SER A 41 -9.07 1.39 1.98
CA SER A 41 -10.51 1.65 1.96
C SER A 41 -10.99 2.18 0.61
N LEU A 42 -10.19 3.02 -0.05
CA LEU A 42 -10.53 3.61 -1.34
C LEU A 42 -10.57 2.55 -2.44
N ALA A 43 -9.57 1.67 -2.51
CA ALA A 43 -9.55 0.56 -3.47
C ALA A 43 -10.77 -0.37 -3.34
N GLN A 44 -11.31 -0.50 -2.14
CA GLN A 44 -12.42 -1.40 -1.81
C GLN A 44 -13.79 -0.72 -1.87
N GLY A 45 -13.87 0.56 -2.26
CA GLY A 45 -15.13 1.31 -2.33
C GLY A 45 -15.78 1.60 -0.98
N ARG A 46 -15.00 1.54 0.11
CA ARG A 46 -15.45 1.77 1.50
C ARG A 46 -14.83 3.02 2.14
N ALA A 47 -14.19 3.87 1.34
CA ALA A 47 -13.62 5.12 1.83
C ALA A 47 -14.73 6.07 2.30
N ALA A 48 -14.52 6.66 3.47
CA ALA A 48 -15.29 7.78 3.99
C ALA A 48 -14.52 9.08 3.78
N ALA A 49 -15.12 10.22 4.11
CA ALA A 49 -14.52 11.54 3.89
C ALA A 49 -13.18 11.78 4.62
N HIS A 50 -12.92 11.07 5.71
CA HIS A 50 -11.68 11.15 6.49
C HIS A 50 -10.72 9.98 6.18
N SER A 51 -11.02 9.17 5.16
CA SER A 51 -10.14 8.07 4.78
C SER A 51 -8.88 8.59 4.10
N ASP A 52 -7.78 7.87 4.31
CA ASP A 52 -6.54 8.09 3.60
C ASP A 52 -6.56 7.40 2.24
N ILE A 53 -5.77 7.91 1.31
CA ILE A 53 -5.45 7.25 0.04
C ILE A 53 -4.19 6.42 0.27
N ASP A 54 -4.34 5.09 0.25
CA ASP A 54 -3.25 4.15 0.49
C ASP A 54 -2.63 3.67 -0.83
N ILE A 55 -1.36 4.04 -1.08
CA ILE A 55 -0.59 3.62 -2.25
C ILE A 55 0.58 2.73 -1.81
N ALA A 56 0.70 1.56 -2.42
CA ALA A 56 1.83 0.67 -2.22
C ALA A 56 2.71 0.63 -3.47
N VAL A 57 4.03 0.66 -3.29
CA VAL A 57 5.01 0.58 -4.38
C VAL A 57 5.97 -0.58 -4.16
N LEU A 58 6.24 -1.32 -5.23
CA LEU A 58 7.31 -2.32 -5.28
C LEU A 58 8.50 -1.70 -6.01
N LEU A 59 9.65 -1.68 -5.36
CA LEU A 59 10.90 -1.18 -5.93
C LEU A 59 11.69 -2.32 -6.57
N THR A 60 12.54 -1.97 -7.52
CA THR A 60 13.49 -2.88 -8.16
C THR A 60 14.54 -3.39 -7.17
N GLY A 61 14.97 -4.64 -7.34
CA GLY A 61 15.94 -5.30 -6.47
C GLY A 61 15.41 -5.56 -5.05
N ASP A 62 16.34 -5.57 -4.09
CA ASP A 62 16.05 -5.75 -2.66
C ASP A 62 16.78 -4.65 -1.87
N PRO A 63 16.30 -3.39 -1.97
CA PRO A 63 16.93 -2.27 -1.28
C PRO A 63 16.86 -2.48 0.23
N ASP A 64 17.88 -1.99 0.93
CA ASP A 64 17.87 -2.04 2.38
C ASP A 64 16.71 -1.21 2.99
N PRO A 65 16.36 -1.44 4.26
CA PRO A 65 15.25 -0.74 4.90
C PRO A 65 15.40 0.79 4.96
N GLN A 66 16.63 1.31 5.00
CA GLN A 66 16.88 2.75 5.02
C GLN A 66 16.53 3.36 3.67
N LEU A 67 17.00 2.77 2.57
CA LEU A 67 16.64 3.19 1.21
C LEU A 67 15.14 3.11 0.96
N CYS A 68 14.47 2.06 1.48
CA CYS A 68 13.01 1.98 1.41
C CYS A 68 12.34 3.15 2.14
N THR A 69 12.83 3.50 3.33
CA THR A 69 12.28 4.60 4.14
C THR A 69 12.49 5.96 3.46
N ASP A 70 13.69 6.20 2.95
CA ASP A 70 14.02 7.43 2.23
C ASP A 70 13.15 7.58 0.98
N ARG A 71 12.96 6.48 0.23
CA ARG A 71 12.11 6.45 -0.96
C ARG A 71 10.64 6.65 -0.63
N GLN A 72 10.16 6.06 0.45
CA GLN A 72 8.81 6.28 0.95
C GLN A 72 8.56 7.77 1.24
N LEU A 73 9.48 8.42 1.98
CA LEU A 73 9.37 9.84 2.32
C LEU A 73 9.39 10.74 1.06
N GLN A 74 10.25 10.42 0.09
CA GLN A 74 10.28 11.14 -1.18
C GLN A 74 8.94 11.04 -1.91
N LEU A 75 8.41 9.82 -2.08
CA LEU A 75 7.14 9.59 -2.77
C LEU A 75 5.97 10.23 -2.04
N MET A 76 5.96 10.27 -0.70
CA MET A 76 4.93 11.00 0.05
C MET A 76 4.87 12.49 -0.32
N GLY A 77 6.01 13.13 -0.56
CA GLY A 77 6.08 14.51 -1.02
C GLY A 77 5.66 14.66 -2.48
N ASP A 78 6.24 13.84 -3.36
CA ASP A 78 6.07 13.93 -4.81
C ASP A 78 4.62 13.62 -5.24
N LEU A 79 3.97 12.67 -4.57
CA LEU A 79 2.64 12.20 -4.96
C LEU A 79 1.49 13.03 -4.39
N ARG A 80 1.78 13.93 -3.45
CA ARG A 80 0.76 14.73 -2.76
C ARG A 80 -0.06 15.61 -3.72
N VAL A 81 0.52 16.00 -4.85
CA VAL A 81 -0.14 16.84 -5.86
C VAL A 81 -1.27 16.12 -6.61
N PHE A 82 -1.30 14.78 -6.57
CA PHE A 82 -2.31 13.97 -7.25
C PHE A 82 -3.52 13.64 -6.37
N ALA A 83 -3.50 14.04 -5.09
CA ALA A 83 -4.53 13.71 -4.11
C ALA A 83 -5.09 14.99 -3.47
N ASP A 84 -6.40 15.01 -3.21
CA ASP A 84 -7.04 16.06 -2.41
C ASP A 84 -7.13 15.72 -0.90
N GLY A 85 -6.79 14.49 -0.53
CA GLY A 85 -6.77 13.97 0.84
C GLY A 85 -5.38 13.62 1.37
N GLU A 86 -5.34 12.98 2.54
CA GLU A 86 -4.13 12.39 3.08
C GLU A 86 -3.71 11.17 2.25
N LEU A 87 -2.41 11.03 2.02
CA LEU A 87 -1.84 10.01 1.15
C LEU A 87 -0.79 9.21 1.94
N GLY A 88 -1.06 7.93 2.13
CA GLY A 88 -0.18 6.96 2.77
C GLY A 88 0.63 6.20 1.74
N ILE A 89 1.95 6.14 1.91
CA ILE A 89 2.84 5.35 1.06
C ILE A 89 3.40 4.17 1.81
N VAL A 90 3.36 3.00 1.18
CA VAL A 90 3.99 1.78 1.66
C VAL A 90 4.98 1.28 0.62
N VAL A 91 6.24 1.08 1.00
CA VAL A 91 7.23 0.39 0.18
C VAL A 91 7.17 -1.11 0.49
N LEU A 92 6.73 -1.90 -0.49
CA LEU A 92 6.47 -3.33 -0.33
C LEU A 92 7.71 -4.14 0.02
N ASN A 93 8.90 -3.70 -0.41
CA ASN A 93 10.17 -4.39 -0.12
C ASN A 93 10.44 -4.50 1.39
N SER A 94 10.09 -3.48 2.18
CA SER A 94 10.29 -3.44 3.64
C SER A 94 9.01 -3.60 4.46
N ALA A 95 7.84 -3.66 3.82
CA ALA A 95 6.56 -3.81 4.50
C ALA A 95 6.41 -5.17 5.20
N SER A 96 5.56 -5.22 6.23
CA SER A 96 5.21 -6.47 6.90
C SER A 96 4.57 -7.46 5.92
N LEU A 97 4.78 -8.76 6.13
CA LEU A 97 4.20 -9.81 5.28
C LEU A 97 2.66 -9.72 5.19
N THR A 98 1.99 -9.35 6.29
CA THR A 98 0.54 -9.13 6.31
C THR A 98 0.13 -7.96 5.40
N THR A 99 0.87 -6.84 5.45
CA THR A 99 0.63 -5.69 4.57
C THR A 99 0.87 -6.05 3.12
N GLN A 100 1.99 -6.73 2.81
CA GLN A 100 2.29 -7.21 1.47
C GLN A 100 1.14 -8.07 0.92
N TYR A 101 0.69 -9.05 1.71
CA TYR A 101 -0.41 -9.93 1.32
C TYR A 101 -1.74 -9.18 1.13
N GLN A 102 -2.05 -8.22 2.01
CA GLN A 102 -3.27 -7.41 1.89
C GLN A 102 -3.28 -6.58 0.60
N VAL A 103 -2.15 -5.96 0.25
CA VAL A 103 -1.97 -5.19 -0.99
C VAL A 103 -2.17 -6.09 -2.20
N LEU A 104 -1.52 -7.26 -2.24
CA LEU A 104 -1.65 -8.18 -3.38
C LEU A 104 -3.06 -8.78 -3.51
N ARG A 105 -3.73 -9.04 -2.39
CA ARG A 105 -5.06 -9.66 -2.36
C ARG A 105 -6.18 -8.70 -2.75
N SER A 106 -6.08 -7.45 -2.33
CA SER A 106 -7.21 -6.50 -2.39
C SER A 106 -6.88 -5.15 -3.01
N GLY A 107 -5.61 -4.91 -3.32
CA GLY A 107 -5.17 -3.73 -4.03
C GLY A 107 -5.49 -3.81 -5.53
N ARG A 108 -5.73 -2.65 -6.12
CA ARG A 108 -5.84 -2.45 -7.55
C ARG A 108 -4.52 -1.92 -8.08
N ARG A 109 -3.91 -2.69 -8.98
CA ARG A 109 -2.67 -2.30 -9.65
C ARG A 109 -2.88 -1.07 -10.52
N LEU A 110 -2.04 -0.06 -10.32
CA LEU A 110 -2.05 1.21 -11.06
C LEU A 110 -1.08 1.16 -12.24
N CYS A 111 0.13 0.61 -12.03
CA CYS A 111 1.13 0.44 -13.07
C CYS A 111 1.99 -0.81 -12.85
N GLU A 112 2.66 -1.23 -13.92
CA GLU A 112 3.65 -2.33 -13.94
C GLU A 112 4.69 -2.00 -15.01
N SER A 113 5.97 -1.96 -14.62
CA SER A 113 7.11 -1.79 -15.53
C SER A 113 7.84 -3.12 -15.77
N ASP A 114 7.87 -4.00 -14.77
CA ASP A 114 8.46 -5.34 -14.85
C ASP A 114 7.54 -6.41 -14.26
N ARG A 115 6.87 -7.12 -15.16
CA ARG A 115 5.97 -8.22 -14.81
C ARG A 115 6.68 -9.40 -14.16
N GLY A 116 7.92 -9.70 -14.55
CA GLY A 116 8.68 -10.83 -14.02
C GLY A 116 8.95 -10.63 -12.53
N THR A 117 9.58 -9.50 -12.22
CA THR A 117 9.90 -9.12 -10.83
C THR A 117 8.63 -9.02 -9.96
N ARG A 118 7.53 -8.45 -10.47
CA ARG A 118 6.24 -8.43 -9.75
C ARG A 118 5.72 -9.83 -9.43
N VAL A 119 5.70 -10.74 -10.42
CA VAL A 119 5.19 -12.11 -10.23
C VAL A 119 6.05 -12.88 -9.21
N GLU A 120 7.37 -12.73 -9.27
CA GLU A 120 8.28 -13.34 -8.30
C GLU A 120 8.00 -12.86 -6.87
N PHE A 121 7.78 -11.55 -6.71
CA PHE A 121 7.35 -10.97 -5.43
C PHE A 121 6.01 -11.57 -4.96
N GLU A 122 5.02 -11.66 -5.83
CA GLU A 122 3.69 -12.22 -5.51
C GLU A 122 3.76 -13.68 -5.05
N VAL A 123 4.52 -14.50 -5.78
CA VAL A 123 4.73 -15.91 -5.43
C VAL A 123 5.44 -16.04 -4.09
N ARG A 124 6.46 -15.23 -3.82
CA ARG A 124 7.20 -15.24 -2.55
C ARG A 124 6.29 -14.86 -1.38
N VAL A 125 5.53 -13.78 -1.50
CA VAL A 125 4.58 -13.33 -0.47
C VAL A 125 3.51 -14.39 -0.22
N GLY A 126 2.95 -14.98 -1.27
CA GLY A 126 1.94 -16.03 -1.16
C GLY A 126 2.45 -17.25 -0.38
N LYS A 127 3.68 -17.70 -0.67
CA LYS A 127 4.33 -18.81 0.06
C LYS A 127 4.51 -18.49 1.54
N TYR A 128 5.17 -17.38 1.84
CA TYR A 128 5.46 -17.02 3.24
C TYR A 128 4.19 -16.76 4.05
N TYR A 129 3.15 -16.18 3.43
CA TYR A 129 1.89 -15.96 4.13
C TYR A 129 1.17 -17.27 4.45
N ALA A 130 1.22 -18.26 3.54
CA ALA A 130 0.69 -19.59 3.82
C ALA A 130 1.41 -20.27 5.00
N ASP A 131 2.76 -20.24 4.99
CA ASP A 131 3.58 -20.80 6.09
C ASP A 131 3.28 -20.10 7.44
N LEU A 132 3.07 -18.79 7.42
CA LEU A 132 2.69 -18.00 8.61
C LEU A 132 1.30 -18.40 9.13
N GLN A 133 0.33 -18.59 8.23
CA GLN A 133 -1.02 -19.02 8.60
C GLN A 133 -1.02 -20.42 9.24
N GLU A 134 -0.24 -21.35 8.70
CA GLU A 134 -0.08 -22.68 9.29
C GLU A 134 0.51 -22.60 10.70
N SER A 135 1.55 -21.78 10.88
CA SER A 135 2.20 -21.57 12.18
C SER A 135 1.23 -20.98 13.22
N TRP A 136 0.40 -20.00 12.84
CA TRP A 136 -0.62 -19.43 13.71
C TRP A 136 -1.75 -20.42 14.02
N ALA A 137 -2.15 -21.24 13.05
CA ALA A 137 -3.17 -22.27 13.25
C ALA A 137 -2.70 -23.35 14.24
N TYR A 138 -1.41 -23.68 14.26
CA TYR A 138 -0.82 -24.59 15.23
C TYR A 138 -0.85 -23.98 16.65
N LEU A 139 -0.35 -22.75 16.82
CA LEU A 139 -0.34 -22.05 18.11
C LEU A 139 -1.76 -21.84 18.67
N ALA A 140 -2.73 -21.53 17.82
CA ALA A 140 -4.13 -21.37 18.23
C ALA A 140 -4.77 -22.67 18.73
N GLN A 141 -4.25 -23.84 18.34
CA GLN A 141 -4.70 -25.14 18.87
C GLN A 141 -4.09 -25.42 20.26
N GLU A 142 -2.82 -25.07 20.48
CA GLU A 142 -2.16 -25.25 21.79
C GLU A 142 -2.62 -24.24 22.86
N LEU A 143 -3.09 -23.06 22.46
CA LEU A 143 -3.59 -22.03 23.38
C LEU A 143 -5.08 -22.19 23.76
N LYS A 144 -5.77 -23.21 23.27
CA LYS A 144 -7.09 -23.55 23.82
C LYS A 144 -6.85 -24.13 25.22
N PRO A 145 -7.35 -23.51 26.30
CA PRO A 145 -7.27 -24.14 27.61
C PRO A 145 -7.98 -25.50 27.54
N GLU A 146 -7.30 -26.55 27.99
CA GLU A 146 -7.95 -27.78 28.45
C GLU A 146 -9.08 -27.32 29.40
N GLY A 147 -10.31 -27.76 29.11
CA GLY A 147 -11.54 -27.24 29.71
C GLY A 147 -11.59 -27.24 31.23
#